data_AF-A0A0G1W9D4-F1
#
_entry.id   AF-A0A0G1W9D4-F1
#
_cell.length_a   1.000
_cell.length_b   1.000
_cell.length_c   1.000
_cell.angle_alpha   90.00
_cell.angle_beta   90.00
_cell.angle_gamma   90.00
#
_symmetry.space_group_name_H-M   'P 1'
#
loop_
_entity.id
_entity.type
_entity.pdbx_description
1 polymer ?
#
loop_
_entity_poly.entity_id
_entity_poly.type
_entity_poly.pdbx_seq_one_letter_code
_entity_poly.pdbx_strand_id
1 'polypeptide(L)'
;MRNQFEREIEQETDVELAFRRAEEALALDVIKEKDFIDLYGEDNVERDLAEIQKIEASPEYREPSKMATVLEAIIHEQAELSDWLGPDARTMKTSRYDDVKNGVDEIVEFTGEPGKTSRLALGIDVTFNPVLDKKLERIVSKIERGELAQVKYFKSSSLRGEVQQIPEVVVGADQRTVEQLIPVWLARDQGKLAEHPMQIIMLEEIRLQLEAFAAYARAVGQPAIAETYETDLAIANELLTQKEDLRKRNPLQALKNDQVFFGICLYLERLRKKLKKK
;
A
#
# COMPACT_ATOMS: atom_id res chain seq x y z
N MET A 1 16.15 -13.93 46.04
CA MET A 1 15.38 -14.51 44.92
C MET A 1 14.63 -13.35 44.26
N ARG A 2 15.17 -12.80 43.17
CA ARG A 2 14.45 -11.82 42.33
C ARG A 2 13.34 -12.57 41.60
N ASN A 3 12.14 -12.00 41.60
CA ASN A 3 10.93 -12.62 41.09
C ASN A 3 11.13 -13.08 39.64
N GLN A 4 10.67 -14.30 39.35
CA GLN A 4 10.64 -14.90 38.01
C GLN A 4 9.84 -14.01 37.02
N PHE A 5 8.88 -13.24 37.54
CA PHE A 5 8.10 -12.22 36.83
C PHE A 5 8.90 -10.97 36.42
N GLU A 6 9.96 -10.60 37.13
CA GLU A 6 10.80 -9.44 36.78
C GLU A 6 11.86 -9.78 35.73
N ARG A 7 12.05 -11.07 35.43
CA ARG A 7 12.97 -11.54 34.37
C ARG A 7 12.30 -11.74 33.02
N GLU A 8 10.97 -11.81 32.96
CA GLU A 8 10.22 -11.89 31.71
C GLU A 8 10.02 -10.52 31.04
N ILE A 9 10.34 -9.42 31.74
CA ILE A 9 10.61 -8.10 31.14
C ILE A 9 12.08 -8.07 30.67
N GLU A 10 12.47 -9.10 29.91
CA GLU A 10 13.67 -9.06 29.09
C GLU A 10 13.37 -8.09 27.94
N GLN A 11 14.13 -6.99 27.90
CA GLN A 11 14.04 -5.85 26.99
C GLN A 11 13.36 -6.17 25.65
N GLU A 12 12.07 -5.88 25.59
CA GLU A 12 11.34 -5.91 24.34
C GLU A 12 11.98 -4.91 23.38
N THR A 13 12.35 -5.37 22.18
CA THR A 13 12.97 -4.48 21.19
C THR A 13 11.94 -3.49 20.66
N ASP A 14 12.39 -2.31 20.21
CA ASP A 14 11.50 -1.31 19.59
C ASP A 14 10.68 -1.90 18.43
N VAL A 15 11.24 -2.88 17.71
CA VAL A 15 10.56 -3.59 16.62
C VAL A 15 9.38 -4.42 17.13
N GLU A 16 9.52 -5.11 18.25
CA GLU A 16 8.44 -5.92 18.81
C GLU A 16 7.31 -5.04 19.35
N LEU A 17 7.69 -3.95 20.04
CA LEU A 17 6.72 -2.96 20.51
C LEU A 17 5.97 -2.30 19.35
N ALA A 18 6.69 -1.95 18.28
CA ALA A 18 6.10 -1.41 17.06
C ALA A 18 5.18 -2.42 16.38
N PHE A 19 5.58 -3.69 16.31
CA PHE A 19 4.77 -4.74 15.69
C PHE A 19 3.45 -4.94 16.42
N ARG A 20 3.45 -5.05 17.76
CA ARG A 20 2.19 -5.15 18.53
C ARG A 20 1.31 -3.93 18.34
N ARG A 21 1.89 -2.72 18.36
CA ARG A 21 1.16 -1.49 18.07
C ARG A 21 0.56 -1.52 16.66
N ALA A 22 1.29 -2.04 15.68
CA ALA A 22 0.82 -2.15 14.30
C ALA A 22 -0.40 -3.07 14.20
N GLU A 23 -0.36 -4.23 14.86
CA GLU A 23 -1.52 -5.13 14.94
C GLU A 23 -2.72 -4.45 15.59
N GLU A 24 -2.52 -3.71 16.69
CA GLU A 24 -3.59 -2.96 17.35
C GLU A 24 -4.18 -1.87 16.44
N ALA A 25 -3.33 -1.10 15.75
CA ALA A 25 -3.77 -0.02 14.86
C ALA A 25 -4.57 -0.57 13.68
N LEU A 26 -4.04 -1.57 12.98
CA LEU A 26 -4.68 -2.15 11.79
C LEU A 26 -5.97 -2.90 12.14
N ALA A 27 -6.05 -3.54 13.31
CA ALA A 27 -7.23 -4.29 13.73
C ALA A 27 -8.47 -3.40 14.01
N LEU A 28 -8.29 -2.10 14.25
CA LEU A 28 -9.39 -1.17 14.47
C LEU A 28 -10.16 -0.88 13.17
N ASP A 29 -9.46 -0.81 12.05
CA ASP A 29 -9.99 -0.35 10.77
C ASP A 29 -10.17 -1.47 9.73
N VAL A 30 -9.73 -2.70 10.04
CA VAL A 30 -9.88 -3.86 9.14
C VAL A 30 -11.36 -4.15 8.84
N ILE A 31 -11.68 -4.26 7.56
CA ILE A 31 -13.00 -4.66 7.10
C ILE A 31 -13.20 -6.16 7.35
N LYS A 32 -14.32 -6.53 8.00
CA LYS A 32 -14.68 -7.93 8.24
C LYS A 32 -15.65 -8.44 7.18
N GLU A 33 -15.33 -9.57 6.57
CA GLU A 33 -16.15 -10.18 5.51
C GLU A 33 -17.55 -10.51 6.02
N LYS A 34 -17.65 -10.93 7.29
CA LYS A 34 -18.93 -11.25 7.95
C LYS A 34 -19.88 -10.04 8.04
N ASP A 35 -19.35 -8.83 8.00
CA ASP A 35 -20.16 -7.61 7.97
C ASP A 35 -20.88 -7.42 6.63
N PHE A 36 -20.69 -8.33 5.66
CA PHE A 36 -21.31 -8.31 4.32
C PHE A 36 -22.22 -9.52 4.04
N ILE A 37 -22.55 -10.32 5.06
CA ILE A 37 -23.45 -11.48 4.90
C ILE A 37 -24.82 -11.07 4.36
N ASP A 38 -25.36 -9.92 4.76
CA ASP A 38 -26.62 -9.37 4.24
C ASP A 38 -26.54 -9.01 2.75
N LEU A 39 -25.34 -8.72 2.22
CA LEU A 39 -25.14 -8.35 0.83
C LEU A 39 -24.84 -9.56 -0.06
N TYR A 40 -23.97 -10.46 0.42
CA TYR A 40 -23.47 -11.58 -0.39
C TYR A 40 -24.07 -12.94 -0.03
N GLY A 41 -24.75 -13.05 1.11
CA GLY A 41 -25.24 -14.31 1.67
C GLY A 41 -24.15 -15.06 2.42
N GLU A 42 -24.56 -15.78 3.47
CA GLU A 42 -23.67 -16.54 4.37
C GLU A 42 -22.83 -17.55 3.60
N ASP A 43 -23.44 -18.35 2.72
CA ASP A 43 -22.75 -19.35 1.90
C ASP A 43 -21.58 -18.79 1.07
N ASN A 44 -21.71 -17.57 0.53
CA ASN A 44 -20.65 -16.96 -0.28
C ASN A 44 -19.53 -16.41 0.60
N VAL A 45 -19.88 -15.78 1.72
CA VAL A 45 -18.88 -15.28 2.69
C VAL A 45 -18.10 -16.44 3.31
N GLU A 46 -18.76 -17.53 3.66
CA GLU A 46 -18.09 -18.72 4.19
C GLU A 46 -17.19 -19.39 3.16
N ARG A 47 -17.60 -19.45 1.89
CA ARG A 47 -16.75 -19.98 0.80
C ARG A 47 -15.48 -19.15 0.64
N ASP A 48 -15.59 -17.83 0.68
CA ASP A 48 -14.45 -16.93 0.60
C ASP A 48 -13.49 -17.13 1.79
N LEU A 49 -14.01 -17.16 3.02
CA LEU A 49 -13.21 -17.41 4.22
C LEU A 49 -12.50 -18.77 4.15
N ALA A 50 -13.18 -19.82 3.67
CA ALA A 50 -12.59 -21.14 3.49
C ALA A 50 -11.51 -21.17 2.38
N GLU A 51 -11.64 -20.32 1.36
CA GLU A 51 -10.61 -20.16 0.33
C GLU A 51 -9.35 -19.51 0.90
N ILE A 52 -9.50 -18.45 1.71
CA ILE A 52 -8.37 -17.79 2.37
C ILE A 52 -7.63 -18.75 3.29
N GLN A 53 -8.35 -19.52 4.11
CA GLN A 53 -7.74 -20.54 4.97
C GLN A 53 -6.93 -21.57 4.18
N LYS A 54 -7.37 -21.95 2.97
CA LYS A 54 -6.61 -22.86 2.10
C LYS A 54 -5.35 -22.21 1.54
N ILE A 55 -5.41 -20.93 1.16
CA ILE A 55 -4.25 -20.18 0.69
C ILE A 55 -3.24 -20.07 1.83
N GLU A 56 -3.65 -19.64 3.02
CA GLU A 56 -2.77 -19.46 4.18
C GLU A 56 -2.14 -20.75 4.67
N ALA A 57 -2.86 -21.88 4.55
CA ALA A 57 -2.32 -23.21 4.85
C ALA A 57 -1.37 -23.76 3.78
N SER A 58 -1.24 -23.09 2.62
CA SER A 58 -0.38 -23.57 1.53
C SER A 58 1.11 -23.36 1.83
N PRO A 59 2.01 -24.26 1.38
CA PRO A 59 3.46 -24.09 1.53
C PRO A 59 4.03 -22.83 0.86
N GLU A 60 3.33 -22.31 -0.16
CA GLU A 60 3.70 -21.13 -0.92
C GLU A 60 3.37 -19.83 -0.18
N TYR A 61 2.41 -19.88 0.75
CA TYR A 61 2.02 -18.71 1.54
C TYR A 61 3.15 -18.30 2.48
N ARG A 62 3.36 -16.99 2.54
CA ARG A 62 4.33 -16.36 3.43
C ARG A 62 3.58 -15.28 4.18
N GLU A 63 3.56 -15.41 5.49
CA GLU A 63 3.08 -14.32 6.34
C GLU A 63 3.91 -13.07 6.09
N PRO A 64 3.29 -11.88 6.12
CA PRO A 64 4.01 -10.61 6.12
C PRO A 64 5.07 -10.59 7.22
N SER A 65 6.22 -10.00 6.92
CA SER A 65 7.23 -9.78 7.97
C SER A 65 6.74 -8.76 8.98
N LYS A 66 7.24 -8.82 10.23
CA LYS A 66 6.92 -7.81 11.26
C LYS A 66 7.16 -6.38 10.76
N MET A 67 8.22 -6.17 9.99
CA MET A 67 8.54 -4.88 9.42
C MET A 67 7.53 -4.44 8.35
N ALA A 68 7.01 -5.37 7.54
CA ALA A 68 5.96 -5.08 6.58
C ALA A 68 4.69 -4.61 7.28
N THR A 69 4.26 -5.33 8.32
CA THR A 69 3.10 -4.94 9.13
C THR A 69 3.30 -3.60 9.83
N VAL A 70 4.52 -3.32 10.33
CA VAL A 70 4.84 -2.01 10.92
C VAL A 70 4.78 -0.89 9.88
N LEU A 71 5.37 -1.08 8.70
CA LEU A 71 5.31 -0.08 7.63
C LEU A 71 3.86 0.18 7.21
N GLU A 72 3.07 -0.89 7.05
CA GLU A 72 1.65 -0.82 6.72
C GLU A 72 0.88 0.04 7.73
N ALA A 73 1.02 -0.23 9.03
CA ALA A 73 0.37 0.56 10.08
C ALA A 73 0.84 2.02 10.08
N ILE A 74 2.13 2.28 9.81
CA ILE A 74 2.66 3.64 9.72
C ILE A 74 2.05 4.36 8.52
N ILE A 75 2.00 3.74 7.35
CA ILE A 75 1.40 4.34 6.15
C ILE A 75 -0.10 4.61 6.40
N HIS A 76 -0.82 3.62 6.94
CA HIS A 76 -2.25 3.73 7.26
C HIS A 76 -2.53 4.92 8.18
N GLU A 77 -1.85 5.02 9.32
CA GLU A 77 -2.05 6.14 10.25
C GLU A 77 -1.57 7.47 9.65
N GLN A 78 -0.38 7.51 9.03
CA GLN A 78 0.28 8.77 8.67
C GLN A 78 -0.18 9.35 7.33
N ALA A 79 -0.80 8.53 6.47
CA ALA A 79 -1.54 9.00 5.31
C ALA A 79 -2.51 10.12 5.69
N GLU A 80 -3.23 9.95 6.82
CA GLU A 80 -4.23 10.90 7.30
C GLU A 80 -3.73 11.77 8.47
N LEU A 81 -3.02 11.22 9.46
CA LEU A 81 -2.61 12.00 10.64
C LEU A 81 -1.51 13.03 10.34
N SER A 82 -0.69 12.77 9.33
CA SER A 82 0.42 13.63 8.90
C SER A 82 0.26 14.10 7.45
N ASP A 83 -0.94 13.95 6.86
CA ASP A 83 -1.25 14.29 5.47
C ASP A 83 -0.21 13.76 4.47
N TRP A 84 0.33 12.54 4.67
CA TRP A 84 1.32 11.99 3.74
C TRP A 84 0.76 11.85 2.33
N LEU A 85 -0.54 11.56 2.20
CA LEU A 85 -1.27 11.50 0.93
C LEU A 85 -2.15 12.74 0.69
N GLY A 86 -1.95 13.80 1.48
CA GLY A 86 -2.71 15.04 1.41
C GLY A 86 -4.01 15.02 2.25
N PRO A 87 -4.60 16.20 2.48
CA PRO A 87 -5.71 16.38 3.43
C PRO A 87 -7.04 15.78 2.94
N ASP A 88 -7.16 15.53 1.64
CA ASP A 88 -8.36 14.96 1.00
C ASP A 88 -8.26 13.45 0.81
N ALA A 89 -7.20 12.82 1.32
CA ALA A 89 -7.03 11.37 1.30
C ALA A 89 -7.71 10.74 2.53
N ARG A 90 -8.41 9.62 2.28
CA ARG A 90 -8.90 8.71 3.31
C ARG A 90 -8.40 7.32 3.03
N THR A 91 -7.90 6.66 4.05
CA THR A 91 -7.36 5.32 3.95
C THR A 91 -8.33 4.30 4.54
N MET A 92 -8.41 3.14 3.90
CA MET A 92 -9.26 2.04 4.35
C MET A 92 -8.47 0.75 4.26
N LYS A 93 -8.30 0.08 5.40
CA LYS A 93 -7.71 -1.25 5.44
C LYS A 93 -8.67 -2.25 4.79
N THR A 94 -8.15 -3.06 3.87
CA THR A 94 -8.96 -4.06 3.17
C THR A 94 -9.28 -5.27 4.05
N SER A 95 -10.26 -6.05 3.62
CA SER A 95 -10.56 -7.34 4.26
C SER A 95 -9.41 -8.32 4.09
N ARG A 96 -9.38 -9.36 4.93
CA ARG A 96 -8.38 -10.41 4.81
C ARG A 96 -8.50 -11.15 3.47
N TYR A 97 -9.72 -11.30 2.96
CA TYR A 97 -9.97 -11.82 1.64
C TYR A 97 -9.31 -10.98 0.53
N ASP A 98 -9.48 -9.66 0.57
CA ASP A 98 -8.95 -8.77 -0.45
C ASP A 98 -7.43 -8.60 -0.35
N ASP A 99 -6.88 -8.57 0.87
CA ASP A 99 -5.45 -8.65 1.13
C ASP A 99 -4.84 -9.95 0.55
N VAL A 100 -5.29 -11.12 1.00
CA VAL A 100 -4.64 -12.39 0.64
C VAL A 100 -4.90 -12.80 -0.82
N LYS A 101 -6.14 -12.65 -1.30
CA LYS A 101 -6.52 -13.13 -2.65
C LYS A 101 -6.27 -12.08 -3.73
N ASN A 102 -6.68 -10.84 -3.49
CA ASN A 102 -6.55 -9.77 -4.47
C ASN A 102 -5.19 -9.04 -4.36
N GLY A 103 -4.51 -9.16 -3.21
CA GLY A 103 -3.22 -8.54 -2.93
C GLY A 103 -3.30 -7.03 -2.85
N VAL A 104 -4.40 -6.52 -2.29
CA VAL A 104 -4.61 -5.09 -2.02
C VAL A 104 -4.60 -4.93 -0.51
N ASP A 105 -3.58 -4.28 0.02
CA ASP A 105 -3.42 -4.06 1.46
C ASP A 105 -4.32 -2.91 1.91
N GLU A 106 -4.44 -1.87 1.10
CA GLU A 106 -5.11 -0.63 1.47
C GLU A 106 -5.75 0.04 0.25
N ILE A 107 -6.88 0.72 0.47
CA ILE A 107 -7.49 1.63 -0.51
C ILE A 107 -7.33 3.06 -0.01
N VAL A 108 -6.97 3.96 -0.91
CA VAL A 108 -6.99 5.40 -0.69
C VAL A 108 -8.14 5.99 -1.50
N GLU A 109 -9.10 6.64 -0.84
CA GLU A 109 -10.12 7.48 -1.48
C GLU A 109 -9.68 8.94 -1.46
N PHE A 110 -9.67 9.59 -2.62
CA PHE A 110 -9.40 11.03 -2.76
C PHE A 110 -10.70 11.78 -3.07
N THR A 111 -11.05 12.77 -2.24
CA THR A 111 -12.34 13.51 -2.34
C THR A 111 -12.19 15.02 -2.59
N GLY A 112 -11.06 15.47 -3.15
CA GLY A 112 -10.73 16.89 -3.29
C GLY A 112 -11.65 17.70 -4.23
N GLU A 113 -12.39 17.03 -5.13
CA GLU A 113 -13.39 17.68 -5.99
C GLU A 113 -14.82 17.25 -5.60
N PRO A 114 -15.76 18.20 -5.39
CA PRO A 114 -17.14 17.87 -5.07
C PRO A 114 -17.78 16.93 -6.11
N GLY A 115 -18.25 15.78 -5.66
CA GLY A 115 -18.91 14.79 -6.52
C GLY A 115 -17.96 13.91 -7.33
N LYS A 116 -16.64 14.02 -7.15
CA LYS A 116 -15.66 13.09 -7.70
C LYS A 116 -14.90 12.40 -6.57
N THR A 117 -14.84 11.08 -6.66
CA THR A 117 -14.02 10.25 -5.77
C THR A 117 -13.11 9.42 -6.64
N SER A 118 -11.80 9.61 -6.50
CA SER A 118 -10.83 8.67 -7.06
C SER A 118 -10.43 7.63 -6.02
N ARG A 119 -10.02 6.45 -6.49
CA ARG A 119 -9.58 5.34 -5.63
C ARG A 119 -8.28 4.78 -6.15
N LEU A 120 -7.31 4.62 -5.26
CA LEU A 120 -6.04 3.99 -5.54
C LEU A 120 -5.87 2.77 -4.63
N ALA A 121 -5.53 1.62 -5.21
CA ALA A 121 -5.18 0.41 -4.47
C ALA A 121 -3.67 0.39 -4.20
N LEU A 122 -3.31 0.18 -2.93
CA LEU A 122 -1.93 0.05 -2.49
C LEU A 122 -1.64 -1.40 -2.12
N GLY A 123 -0.58 -1.94 -2.72
CA GLY A 123 0.13 -3.09 -2.18
C GLY A 123 1.32 -2.57 -1.36
N ILE A 124 1.36 -2.83 -0.05
CA ILE A 124 2.43 -2.37 0.83
C ILE A 124 3.44 -3.49 1.02
N ASP A 125 4.73 -3.17 0.98
CA ASP A 125 5.78 -4.18 1.10
C ASP A 125 7.04 -3.68 1.80
N VAL A 126 7.67 -4.59 2.53
CA VAL A 126 9.04 -4.44 3.02
C VAL A 126 9.80 -5.65 2.49
N THR A 127 10.21 -5.59 1.23
CA THR A 127 10.95 -6.67 0.57
C THR A 127 11.88 -6.17 -0.52
N PHE A 128 12.91 -6.95 -0.81
CA PHE A 128 13.75 -6.79 -2.01
C PHE A 128 13.41 -7.84 -3.09
N ASN A 129 13.92 -7.61 -4.32
CA ASN A 129 13.78 -8.47 -5.50
C ASN A 129 14.14 -9.94 -5.18
N PRO A 130 13.24 -10.92 -5.36
CA PRO A 130 12.30 -11.06 -6.49
C PRO A 130 10.79 -10.92 -6.19
N VAL A 131 10.39 -10.70 -4.93
CA VAL A 131 8.95 -10.64 -4.57
C VAL A 131 8.27 -9.40 -5.16
N LEU A 132 8.95 -8.25 -5.09
CA LEU A 132 8.51 -7.00 -5.70
C LEU A 132 8.24 -7.13 -7.21
N ASP A 133 9.17 -7.73 -7.96
CA ASP A 133 9.01 -7.99 -9.41
C ASP A 133 7.74 -8.80 -9.72
N LYS A 134 7.38 -9.77 -8.88
CA LYS A 134 6.15 -10.56 -9.06
C LYS A 134 4.89 -9.73 -8.85
N LYS A 135 4.85 -8.87 -7.83
CA LYS A 135 3.71 -7.97 -7.59
C LYS A 135 3.51 -7.02 -8.76
N LEU A 136 4.59 -6.39 -9.24
CA LEU A 136 4.54 -5.48 -10.39
C LEU A 136 4.15 -6.19 -11.69
N GLU A 137 4.68 -7.40 -11.95
CA GLU A 137 4.31 -8.18 -13.14
C GLU A 137 2.84 -8.62 -13.10
N ARG A 138 2.28 -8.87 -11.91
CA ARG A 138 0.84 -9.15 -11.74
C ARG A 138 0.00 -7.96 -12.18
N ILE A 139 0.37 -6.74 -11.78
CA ILE A 139 -0.31 -5.49 -12.20
C ILE A 139 -0.24 -5.35 -13.72
N VAL A 140 0.95 -5.49 -14.31
CA VAL A 140 1.15 -5.42 -15.75
C VAL A 140 0.30 -6.46 -16.49
N SER A 141 0.25 -7.70 -15.98
CA SER A 141 -0.56 -8.77 -16.57
C SER A 141 -2.06 -8.47 -16.50
N LYS A 142 -2.55 -7.82 -15.43
CA LYS A 142 -3.95 -7.34 -15.35
C LYS A 142 -4.21 -6.29 -16.44
N ILE A 143 -3.30 -5.31 -16.58
CA ILE A 143 -3.41 -4.28 -17.63
C ILE A 143 -3.48 -4.92 -19.02
N GLU A 144 -2.62 -5.88 -19.35
CA GLU A 144 -2.66 -6.58 -20.65
C GLU A 144 -4.02 -7.23 -20.93
N ARG A 145 -4.71 -7.73 -19.90
CA ARG A 145 -6.04 -8.35 -19.99
C ARG A 145 -7.21 -7.35 -20.00
N GLY A 146 -6.97 -6.06 -19.81
CA GLY A 146 -8.05 -5.08 -19.66
C GLY A 146 -8.67 -5.08 -18.26
N GLU A 147 -7.91 -5.53 -17.26
CA GLU A 147 -8.33 -5.61 -15.86
C GLU A 147 -7.48 -4.66 -14.99
N LEU A 148 -8.05 -4.25 -13.85
CA LEU A 148 -7.33 -3.58 -12.77
C LEU A 148 -7.64 -4.27 -11.43
N ALA A 149 -7.26 -3.67 -10.30
CA ALA A 149 -7.59 -4.24 -9.00
C ALA A 149 -9.09 -4.22 -8.72
N GLN A 150 -9.48 -5.14 -7.86
CA GLN A 150 -10.83 -5.28 -7.32
C GLN A 150 -10.75 -5.50 -5.81
N VAL A 151 -11.73 -4.98 -5.10
CA VAL A 151 -11.92 -5.19 -3.66
C VAL A 151 -13.37 -5.59 -3.47
N LYS A 152 -13.61 -6.82 -3.02
CA LYS A 152 -14.93 -7.41 -2.85
C LYS A 152 -15.64 -6.88 -1.61
N TYR A 153 -14.92 -6.80 -0.49
CA TYR A 153 -15.44 -6.34 0.78
C TYR A 153 -14.99 -4.91 1.01
N PHE A 154 -15.66 -3.96 0.34
CA PHE A 154 -15.36 -2.55 0.47
C PHE A 154 -16.49 -1.78 1.14
N LYS A 155 -16.14 -0.84 2.02
CA LYS A 155 -17.06 0.04 2.70
C LYS A 155 -16.42 1.41 2.92
N SER A 156 -17.05 2.44 2.38
CA SER A 156 -16.77 3.84 2.69
C SER A 156 -18.07 4.55 3.11
N SER A 157 -18.00 5.87 3.30
CA SER A 157 -19.16 6.68 3.69
C SER A 157 -20.27 6.67 2.62
N SER A 158 -19.93 6.43 1.36
CA SER A 158 -20.84 6.54 0.22
C SER A 158 -21.09 5.23 -0.52
N LEU A 159 -20.26 4.20 -0.29
CA LEU A 159 -20.29 2.96 -1.03
C LEU A 159 -20.12 1.76 -0.11
N ARG A 160 -20.89 0.69 -0.36
CA ARG A 160 -20.72 -0.60 0.30
C ARG A 160 -20.96 -1.72 -0.71
N GLY A 161 -20.02 -2.64 -0.79
CA GLY A 161 -20.03 -3.74 -1.74
C GLY A 161 -18.75 -3.76 -2.57
N GLU A 162 -18.77 -4.46 -3.70
CA GLU A 162 -17.59 -4.67 -4.52
C GLU A 162 -17.22 -3.42 -5.33
N VAL A 163 -15.93 -3.12 -5.38
CA VAL A 163 -15.35 -2.07 -6.21
C VAL A 163 -14.34 -2.70 -7.15
N GLN A 164 -14.47 -2.41 -8.44
CA GLN A 164 -13.60 -2.93 -9.49
C GLN A 164 -12.97 -1.78 -10.26
N GLN A 165 -12.03 -2.13 -11.15
CA GLN A 165 -11.37 -1.19 -12.05
C GLN A 165 -10.55 -0.12 -11.29
N ILE A 166 -9.93 -0.51 -10.17
CA ILE A 166 -9.14 0.38 -9.31
C ILE A 166 -7.67 0.31 -9.74
N PRO A 167 -7.01 1.43 -10.10
CA PRO A 167 -5.58 1.44 -10.37
C PRO A 167 -4.80 0.92 -9.16
N GLU A 168 -3.77 0.12 -9.39
CA GLU A 168 -2.97 -0.55 -8.35
C GLU A 168 -1.51 -0.11 -8.46
N VAL A 169 -0.89 0.20 -7.34
CA VAL A 169 0.53 0.49 -7.22
C VAL A 169 1.12 -0.23 -6.00
N VAL A 170 2.42 -0.49 -6.03
CA VAL A 170 3.14 -1.06 -4.89
C VAL A 170 3.94 0.04 -4.20
N VAL A 171 3.75 0.22 -2.90
CA VAL A 171 4.55 1.12 -2.07
C VAL A 171 5.41 0.29 -1.15
N GLY A 172 6.65 0.68 -0.94
CA GLY A 172 7.47 0.00 0.03
C GLY A 172 8.64 0.79 0.54
N ALA A 173 9.34 0.18 1.48
CA ALA A 173 10.56 0.74 2.03
C ALA A 173 11.52 -0.39 2.39
N ASP A 174 12.80 -0.08 2.34
CA ASP A 174 13.80 -1.00 2.83
C ASP A 174 13.74 -1.14 4.36
N GLN A 175 14.24 -2.26 4.88
CA GLN A 175 14.18 -2.53 6.33
C GLN A 175 14.81 -1.40 7.17
N ARG A 176 15.89 -0.77 6.68
CA ARG A 176 16.60 0.29 7.43
C ARG A 176 15.75 1.56 7.50
N THR A 177 15.03 1.89 6.42
CA THR A 177 14.08 3.00 6.38
C THR A 177 12.97 2.77 7.40
N VAL A 178 12.42 1.56 7.49
CA VAL A 178 11.40 1.20 8.51
C VAL A 178 11.98 1.28 9.92
N GLU A 179 13.17 0.76 10.16
CA GLU A 179 13.86 0.85 11.46
C GLU A 179 14.07 2.28 11.95
N GLN A 180 14.31 3.23 11.03
CA GLN A 180 14.44 4.65 11.36
C GLN A 180 13.10 5.33 11.69
N LEU A 181 12.01 4.85 11.08
CA LEU A 181 10.65 5.33 11.33
C LEU A 181 10.11 4.88 12.70
N ILE A 182 10.39 3.64 13.10
CA ILE A 182 9.88 3.02 14.33
C ILE A 182 10.00 3.92 15.57
N PRO A 183 11.18 4.44 15.95
CA PRO A 183 11.31 5.22 17.18
C PRO A 183 10.50 6.52 17.13
N VAL A 184 10.39 7.15 15.95
CA VAL A 184 9.60 8.37 15.76
C VAL A 184 8.11 8.08 15.90
N TRP A 185 7.66 6.97 15.31
CA TRP A 185 6.27 6.53 15.36
C TRP A 185 5.82 6.10 16.76
N LEU A 186 6.67 5.32 17.46
CA LEU A 186 6.45 4.93 18.85
C LEU A 186 6.39 6.13 19.79
N ALA A 187 7.25 7.13 19.57
CA ALA A 187 7.23 8.38 20.32
C ALA A 187 6.01 9.29 20.03
N ARG A 188 5.21 8.95 19.00
CA ARG A 188 4.06 9.77 18.52
C ARG A 188 4.47 11.20 18.15
N ASP A 189 5.69 11.36 17.64
CA ASP A 189 6.25 12.66 17.26
C ASP A 189 5.72 13.08 15.89
N GLN A 190 4.48 13.60 15.86
CA GLN A 190 3.78 13.98 14.61
C GLN A 190 4.55 15.03 13.80
N GLY A 191 5.28 15.93 14.46
CA GLY A 191 6.11 16.92 13.77
C GLY A 191 7.21 16.25 12.94
N LYS A 192 7.89 15.25 13.49
CA LYS A 192 8.90 14.48 12.75
C LYS A 192 8.30 13.53 11.72
N LEU A 193 7.14 12.94 11.99
CA LEU A 193 6.43 12.08 11.02
C LEU A 193 5.99 12.90 9.80
N ALA A 194 5.46 14.11 10.01
CA ALA A 194 5.06 15.04 8.96
C ALA A 194 6.24 15.60 8.14
N GLU A 195 7.47 15.55 8.64
CA GLU A 195 8.68 15.92 7.89
C GLU A 195 9.50 14.70 7.42
N HIS A 196 9.02 13.47 7.69
CA HIS A 196 9.80 12.28 7.41
C HIS A 196 9.93 12.05 5.89
N PRO A 197 11.13 11.70 5.36
CA PRO A 197 11.35 11.46 3.94
C PRO A 197 10.47 10.37 3.33
N MET A 198 9.97 9.44 4.15
CA MET A 198 9.10 8.32 3.71
C MET A 198 7.91 8.77 2.87
N GLN A 199 7.26 9.89 3.22
CA GLN A 199 6.13 10.38 2.45
C GLN A 199 6.53 10.77 1.01
N ILE A 200 7.75 11.31 0.82
CA ILE A 200 8.25 11.66 -0.51
C ILE A 200 8.65 10.41 -1.28
N ILE A 201 9.23 9.40 -0.61
CA ILE A 201 9.56 8.10 -1.23
C ILE A 201 8.29 7.49 -1.80
N MET A 202 7.28 7.30 -0.95
CA MET A 202 5.99 6.73 -1.32
C MET A 202 5.33 7.50 -2.47
N LEU A 203 5.25 8.83 -2.39
CA LEU A 203 4.62 9.62 -3.45
C LEU A 203 5.37 9.53 -4.79
N GLU A 204 6.70 9.44 -4.78
CA GLU A 204 7.48 9.22 -6.01
C GLU A 204 7.30 7.79 -6.55
N GLU A 205 7.21 6.76 -5.70
CA GLU A 205 6.89 5.39 -6.13
C GLU A 205 5.53 5.31 -6.80
N ILE A 206 4.52 5.92 -6.18
CA ILE A 206 3.16 6.05 -6.73
C ILE A 206 3.23 6.75 -8.08
N ARG A 207 3.80 7.97 -8.15
CA ARG A 207 3.88 8.77 -9.38
C ARG A 207 4.57 8.01 -10.51
N LEU A 208 5.72 7.38 -10.24
CA LEU A 208 6.50 6.67 -11.24
C LEU A 208 5.75 5.46 -11.81
N GLN A 209 5.04 4.72 -10.96
CA GLN A 209 4.24 3.57 -11.37
C GLN A 209 3.02 4.00 -12.17
N LEU A 210 2.25 4.99 -11.70
CA LEU A 210 1.09 5.52 -12.43
C LEU A 210 1.49 6.00 -13.84
N GLU A 211 2.59 6.76 -13.95
CA GLU A 211 3.13 7.20 -15.23
C GLU A 211 3.51 6.03 -16.15
N ALA A 212 4.22 5.04 -15.61
CA ALA A 212 4.68 3.89 -16.38
C ALA A 212 3.52 2.98 -16.81
N PHE A 213 2.55 2.73 -15.94
CA PHE A 213 1.39 1.88 -16.19
C PHE A 213 0.41 2.54 -17.15
N ALA A 214 0.19 3.87 -17.06
CA ALA A 214 -0.58 4.61 -18.07
C ALA A 214 0.05 4.48 -19.47
N ALA A 215 1.36 4.73 -19.57
CA ALA A 215 2.09 4.62 -20.83
C ALA A 215 2.05 3.19 -21.39
N TYR A 216 2.20 2.20 -20.52
CA TYR A 216 2.14 0.78 -20.88
C TYR A 216 0.74 0.38 -21.35
N ALA A 217 -0.31 0.74 -20.62
CA ALA A 217 -1.70 0.49 -20.97
C ALA A 217 -2.05 1.02 -22.36
N ARG A 218 -1.64 2.25 -22.69
CA ARG A 218 -1.80 2.79 -24.06
C ARG A 218 -1.11 1.93 -25.10
N ALA A 219 0.13 1.53 -24.85
CA ALA A 219 0.93 0.77 -25.80
C ALA A 219 0.39 -0.65 -26.05
N VAL A 220 -0.33 -1.23 -25.09
CA VAL A 220 -0.98 -2.55 -25.26
C VAL A 220 -2.46 -2.46 -25.68
N GLY A 221 -2.92 -1.27 -26.09
CA GLY A 221 -4.27 -1.09 -26.65
C GLY A 221 -5.38 -0.95 -25.59
N GLN A 222 -5.04 -0.49 -24.39
CA GLN A 222 -5.96 -0.31 -23.26
C GLN A 222 -6.08 1.18 -22.88
N PRO A 223 -6.65 2.04 -23.74
CA PRO A 223 -6.70 3.49 -23.52
C PRO A 223 -7.55 3.89 -22.31
N ALA A 224 -8.66 3.19 -22.04
CA ALA A 224 -9.51 3.48 -20.87
C ALA A 224 -8.76 3.25 -19.55
N ILE A 225 -7.98 2.16 -19.47
CA ILE A 225 -7.12 1.88 -18.32
C ILE A 225 -6.03 2.95 -18.18
N ALA A 226 -5.47 3.40 -19.29
CA ALA A 226 -4.47 4.47 -19.25
C ALA A 226 -5.05 5.76 -18.65
N GLU A 227 -6.27 6.15 -19.04
CA GLU A 227 -6.96 7.33 -18.50
C GLU A 227 -7.22 7.22 -16.99
N THR A 228 -7.55 6.02 -16.50
CA THR A 228 -7.69 5.75 -15.05
C THR A 228 -6.38 6.03 -14.31
N TYR A 229 -5.25 5.50 -14.79
CA TYR A 229 -3.93 5.77 -14.19
C TYR A 229 -3.52 7.24 -14.29
N GLU A 230 -3.87 7.94 -15.37
CA GLU A 230 -3.55 9.36 -15.55
C GLU A 230 -4.30 10.29 -14.61
N THR A 231 -5.54 9.93 -14.28
CA THR A 231 -6.35 10.67 -13.30
C THR A 231 -5.65 10.67 -11.95
N ASP A 232 -5.21 9.51 -11.47
CA ASP A 232 -4.47 9.41 -10.21
C ASP A 232 -3.06 9.99 -10.30
N LEU A 233 -2.43 9.94 -11.48
CA LEU A 233 -1.13 10.57 -11.70
C LEU A 233 -1.21 12.08 -11.50
N ALA A 234 -2.31 12.72 -11.91
CA ALA A 234 -2.53 14.14 -11.68
C ALA A 234 -2.57 14.46 -10.18
N ILE A 235 -3.27 13.65 -9.38
CA ILE A 235 -3.32 13.76 -7.92
C ILE A 235 -1.92 13.63 -7.32
N ALA A 236 -1.17 12.57 -7.69
CA ALA A 236 0.19 12.35 -7.17
C ALA A 236 1.15 13.50 -7.52
N ASN A 237 1.05 14.06 -8.73
CA ASN A 237 1.84 15.23 -9.15
C ASN A 237 1.49 16.48 -8.34
N GLU A 238 0.21 16.70 -8.07
CA GLU A 238 -0.24 17.82 -7.26
C GLU A 238 0.31 17.72 -5.82
N LEU A 239 0.17 16.55 -5.19
CA LEU A 239 0.69 16.30 -3.83
C LEU A 239 2.21 16.53 -3.76
N LEU A 240 2.96 16.03 -4.75
CA LEU A 240 4.40 16.28 -4.82
C LEU A 240 4.74 17.76 -5.01
N THR A 241 3.93 18.50 -5.76
CA THR A 241 4.07 19.95 -5.94
C THR A 241 3.81 20.70 -4.64
N GLN A 242 2.75 20.34 -3.91
CA GLN A 242 2.44 20.91 -2.60
C GLN A 242 3.55 20.63 -1.57
N LYS A 243 4.26 19.50 -1.71
CA LYS A 243 5.36 19.08 -0.84
C LYS A 243 6.75 19.37 -1.41
N GLU A 244 6.86 20.26 -2.40
CA GLU A 244 8.12 20.52 -3.11
C GLU A 244 9.24 21.02 -2.18
N ASP A 245 8.92 21.79 -1.13
CA ASP A 245 9.90 22.23 -0.14
C ASP A 245 10.46 21.06 0.68
N LEU A 246 9.62 20.08 1.03
CA LEU A 246 10.07 18.87 1.71
C LEU A 246 10.91 17.99 0.77
N ARG A 247 10.50 17.89 -0.50
CA ARG A 247 11.20 17.16 -1.56
C ARG A 247 12.59 17.74 -1.86
N LYS A 248 12.74 19.08 -1.82
CA LYS A 248 14.04 19.75 -1.96
C LYS A 248 14.95 19.53 -0.76
N ARG A 249 14.41 19.54 0.46
CA ARG A 249 15.14 19.32 1.72
C ARG A 249 15.64 17.88 1.86
N ASN A 250 14.90 16.92 1.32
CA ASN A 250 15.23 15.50 1.31
C ASN A 250 15.61 15.08 -0.12
N PRO A 251 16.84 15.39 -0.59
CA PRO A 251 17.20 15.19 -1.98
C PRO A 251 17.00 13.73 -2.40
N LEU A 252 16.62 13.53 -3.66
CA LEU A 252 16.42 12.22 -4.33
C LEU A 252 17.57 11.21 -4.07
N GLN A 253 18.74 11.68 -3.63
CA GLN A 253 19.88 10.85 -3.27
C GLN A 253 19.67 10.05 -1.97
N ALA A 254 18.86 10.54 -1.02
CA ALA A 254 18.40 9.73 0.11
C ALA A 254 17.44 8.62 -0.37
N LEU A 255 16.58 8.92 -1.36
CA LEU A 255 15.69 7.94 -2.00
C LEU A 255 16.44 6.84 -2.76
N LYS A 256 17.57 7.18 -3.40
CA LYS A 256 18.41 6.23 -4.13
C LYS A 256 19.07 5.16 -3.26
N ASN A 257 19.13 5.39 -1.94
CA ASN A 257 19.69 4.40 -1.03
C ASN A 257 18.65 3.34 -0.63
N ASP A 258 17.35 3.66 -0.74
CA ASP A 258 16.28 2.71 -0.52
C ASP A 258 16.25 1.71 -1.69
N GLN A 259 16.53 0.44 -1.40
CA GLN A 259 16.61 -0.55 -2.46
C GLN A 259 15.24 -0.98 -3.00
N VAL A 260 14.14 -0.73 -2.27
CA VAL A 260 12.79 -1.00 -2.75
C VAL A 260 12.43 0.02 -3.82
N PHE A 261 12.63 1.30 -3.52
CA PHE A 261 12.48 2.39 -4.49
C PHE A 261 13.30 2.15 -5.77
N PHE A 262 14.57 1.75 -5.59
CA PHE A 262 15.45 1.42 -6.71
C PHE A 262 14.98 0.19 -7.48
N GLY A 263 14.48 -0.83 -6.78
CA GLY A 263 13.87 -2.03 -7.37
C GLY A 263 12.69 -1.70 -8.27
N ILE A 264 11.78 -0.83 -7.80
CA ILE A 264 10.65 -0.31 -8.59
C ILE A 264 11.19 0.42 -9.82
N CYS A 265 12.13 1.35 -9.68
CA CYS A 265 12.71 2.09 -10.80
C CYS A 265 13.30 1.14 -11.87
N LEU A 266 14.08 0.14 -11.44
CA LEU A 266 14.67 -0.85 -12.34
C LEU A 266 13.61 -1.70 -13.08
N TYR A 267 12.54 -2.08 -12.39
CA TYR A 267 11.42 -2.77 -13.03
C TYR A 267 10.77 -1.89 -14.10
N LEU A 268 10.44 -0.64 -13.77
CA LEU A 268 9.78 0.28 -14.69
C LEU A 268 10.67 0.63 -15.90
N GLU A 269 11.98 0.75 -15.71
CA GLU A 269 12.93 0.89 -16.83
C GLU A 269 12.92 -0.34 -17.75
N ARG A 270 12.90 -1.55 -17.19
CA ARG A 270 12.78 -2.79 -17.98
C ARG A 270 11.46 -2.82 -18.75
N LEU A 271 10.36 -2.42 -18.12
CA LEU A 271 9.04 -2.32 -18.74
C LEU A 271 9.05 -1.34 -19.93
N ARG A 272 9.60 -0.14 -19.73
CA ARG A 272 9.78 0.86 -20.80
C ARG A 272 10.65 0.35 -21.95
N LYS A 273 11.69 -0.43 -21.66
CA LYS A 273 12.54 -1.07 -22.69
C LYS A 273 11.80 -2.18 -23.45
N LYS A 274 10.90 -2.95 -22.80
CA LYS A 274 10.04 -3.94 -23.48
C LYS A 274 9.13 -3.24 -24.51
N LEU A 275 8.58 -2.06 -24.19
CA LEU A 275 7.74 -1.28 -25.10
C LEU A 275 8.48 -0.81 -26.36
N LYS A 276 9.73 -0.35 -26.23
CA LYS A 276 10.52 0.14 -27.38
C LYS A 276 10.93 -0.95 -28.38
N LYS A 277 10.75 -2.23 -28.03
CA LYS A 277 11.12 -3.38 -28.86
C LYS A 277 9.92 -4.02 -29.58
N LYS A 278 8.69 -3.63 -29.23
CA LYS A 278 7.46 -4.00 -29.93
C LYS A 278 7.14 -2.95 -30.98
#